data_AF-A0A2S3QTT8-F1
#
_entry.id   AF-A0A2S3QTT8-F1
#
_cell.length_a   1.000
_cell.length_b   1.000
_cell.length_c   1.000
_cell.angle_alpha   90.00
_cell.angle_beta   90.00
_cell.angle_gamma   90.00
#
_symmetry.space_group_name_H-M   'P 1'
#
loop_
_entity.id
_entity.type
_entity.pdbx_description
1 polymer ?
#
loop_
_entity_poly.entity_id
_entity_poly.type
_entity_poly.pdbx_seq_one_letter_code
_entity_poly.pdbx_strand_id
1 'polypeptide(L)'
;MIRKYIIIFALSSFAFASESELSVATKELCKKIGKNHAQDTVLCNKIIKNDGPLDINVIPVCSEIANHSVIYGMTCVEKAAGKKFPKNATKNCINIAKKVKENSVNAIACVEVSVNKEFDNNILKTCDVLANYSTFNGYHCLSYAANSNFSAPAAEFCTAMAKETKDFATYTFNCLELTADKNLSEDDLAPCFEELLNGGEFAPFKAKECLLQF
;
A
#
# COMPACT_ATOMS: atom_id res chain seq x y z
N MET A 1 8.28 55.12 -13.96
CA MET A 1 8.10 54.22 -12.81
C MET A 1 8.01 52.79 -13.34
N ILE A 2 9.12 52.03 -13.30
CA ILE A 2 9.19 50.66 -13.83
C ILE A 2 9.33 49.72 -12.63
N ARG A 3 8.25 49.01 -12.27
CA ARG A 3 8.28 47.96 -11.25
C ARG A 3 8.88 46.70 -11.84
N LYS A 4 10.08 46.33 -11.38
CA LYS A 4 10.70 45.03 -11.61
C LYS A 4 10.01 44.00 -10.72
N TYR A 5 9.39 42.98 -11.32
CA TYR A 5 8.94 41.79 -10.59
C TYR A 5 10.09 40.78 -10.54
N ILE A 6 10.57 40.48 -9.34
CA ILE A 6 11.48 39.36 -9.08
C ILE A 6 10.58 38.13 -8.86
N ILE A 7 10.60 37.20 -9.81
CA ILE A 7 9.97 35.89 -9.66
C ILE A 7 10.97 35.00 -8.91
N ILE A 8 10.66 34.67 -7.66
CA ILE A 8 11.43 33.70 -6.86
C ILE A 8 10.89 32.32 -7.19
N PHE A 9 11.65 31.51 -7.94
CA PHE A 9 11.38 30.09 -8.09
C PHE A 9 11.75 29.38 -6.78
N ALA A 10 10.73 28.98 -6.02
CA ALA A 10 10.90 28.03 -4.93
C ALA A 10 11.20 26.64 -5.52
N LEU A 11 12.48 26.27 -5.56
CA LEU A 11 12.92 24.91 -5.88
C LEU A 11 12.52 24.00 -4.71
N SER A 12 11.39 23.31 -4.83
CA SER A 12 11.06 22.16 -3.99
C SER A 12 12.13 21.09 -4.22
N SER A 13 12.92 20.85 -3.18
CA SER A 13 14.01 19.89 -3.14
C SER A 13 13.50 18.45 -3.29
N PHE A 14 13.34 17.99 -4.52
CA PHE A 14 13.29 16.57 -4.82
C PHE A 14 14.68 15.98 -4.55
N ALA A 15 14.82 15.24 -3.45
CA ALA A 15 15.99 14.42 -3.19
C ALA A 15 15.99 13.27 -4.21
N PHE A 16 16.61 13.50 -5.37
CA PHE A 16 16.94 12.43 -6.29
C PHE A 16 18.01 11.58 -5.62
N ALA A 17 17.67 10.33 -5.27
CA ALA A 17 18.70 9.33 -5.00
C ALA A 17 19.60 9.29 -6.23
N SER A 18 20.91 9.44 -6.03
CA SER A 18 21.85 9.47 -7.14
C SER A 18 21.83 8.11 -7.87
N GLU A 19 22.04 8.09 -9.19
CA GLU A 19 22.02 6.84 -9.99
C GLU A 19 22.95 5.76 -9.42
N SER A 20 24.01 6.17 -8.71
CA SER A 20 24.93 5.26 -8.01
C SER A 20 24.27 4.52 -6.85
N GLU A 21 23.45 5.18 -6.04
CA GLU A 21 22.76 4.57 -4.88
C GLU A 21 21.72 3.55 -5.33
N LEU A 22 20.95 3.87 -6.37
CA LEU A 22 19.96 2.96 -6.93
C LEU A 22 20.63 1.72 -7.54
N SER A 23 21.73 1.92 -8.25
CA SER A 23 22.53 0.83 -8.80
C SER A 23 23.08 -0.10 -7.72
N VAL A 24 23.57 0.46 -6.60
CA VAL A 24 24.09 -0.32 -5.47
C VAL A 24 22.98 -1.12 -4.79
N ALA A 25 21.86 -0.49 -4.44
CA ALA A 25 20.76 -1.17 -3.76
C ALA A 25 20.18 -2.33 -4.59
N THR A 26 20.07 -2.12 -5.90
CA THR A 26 19.60 -3.14 -6.85
C THR A 26 20.58 -4.32 -6.95
N LYS A 27 21.90 -4.05 -7.01
CA LYS A 27 22.93 -5.09 -7.03
C LYS A 27 22.93 -5.92 -5.75
N GLU A 28 22.79 -5.27 -4.60
CA GLU A 28 22.72 -5.96 -3.31
C GLU A 28 21.47 -6.85 -3.20
N LEU A 29 20.32 -6.40 -3.72
CA LEU A 29 19.13 -7.24 -3.84
C LEU A 29 19.38 -8.48 -4.71
N CYS A 30 19.94 -8.32 -5.91
CA CYS A 30 20.21 -9.47 -6.78
C CYS A 30 21.23 -10.45 -6.19
N LYS A 31 22.27 -9.94 -5.52
CA LYS A 31 23.22 -10.79 -4.77
C LYS A 31 22.53 -11.57 -3.66
N LYS A 32 21.61 -10.92 -2.95
CA LYS A 32 20.83 -11.56 -1.88
C LYS A 32 19.95 -12.68 -2.42
N ILE A 33 19.24 -12.42 -3.52
CA ILE A 33 18.41 -13.42 -4.21
C ILE A 33 19.28 -14.62 -4.64
N GLY A 34 20.43 -14.38 -5.28
CA GLY A 34 21.32 -15.47 -5.69
C GLY A 34 22.38 -15.89 -4.67
N LYS A 35 22.15 -15.66 -3.36
CA LYS A 35 23.12 -16.01 -2.31
C LYS A 35 23.52 -17.49 -2.34
N ASN A 36 22.58 -18.37 -2.70
CA ASN A 36 22.79 -19.82 -2.76
C ASN A 36 23.00 -20.34 -4.19
N HIS A 37 22.57 -19.58 -5.20
CA HIS A 37 22.68 -19.97 -6.61
C HIS A 37 23.04 -18.75 -7.47
N ALA A 38 24.26 -18.75 -8.03
CA ALA A 38 24.74 -17.65 -8.86
C ALA A 38 23.86 -17.39 -10.10
N GLN A 39 23.19 -18.43 -10.61
CA GLN A 39 22.24 -18.31 -11.73
C GLN A 39 21.08 -17.36 -11.41
N ASP A 40 20.60 -17.34 -10.17
CA ASP A 40 19.52 -16.43 -9.76
C ASP A 40 20.02 -14.97 -9.73
N THR A 41 21.28 -14.73 -9.33
CA THR A 41 21.87 -13.38 -9.46
C THR A 41 21.90 -12.92 -10.91
N VAL A 42 22.28 -13.81 -11.83
CA VAL A 42 22.32 -13.50 -13.28
C VAL A 42 20.91 -13.23 -13.81
N LEU A 43 19.92 -14.05 -13.43
CA LEU A 43 18.54 -13.89 -13.83
C LEU A 43 17.95 -12.56 -13.33
N CYS A 44 18.15 -12.23 -12.05
CA CYS A 44 17.72 -10.96 -11.47
C CYS A 44 18.30 -9.77 -12.23
N ASN A 45 19.61 -9.76 -12.49
CA ASN A 45 20.24 -8.69 -13.26
C ASN A 45 19.73 -8.62 -14.71
N LYS A 46 19.39 -9.77 -15.31
CA LYS A 46 18.82 -9.83 -16.66
C LYS A 46 17.42 -9.21 -16.71
N ILE A 47 16.56 -9.49 -15.72
CA ILE A 47 15.23 -8.89 -15.60
C ILE A 47 15.36 -7.37 -15.53
N ILE A 48 16.18 -6.84 -14.62
CA ILE A 48 16.38 -5.39 -14.47
C ILE A 48 16.94 -4.75 -15.73
N LYS A 49 17.87 -5.42 -16.42
CA LYS A 49 18.43 -4.92 -17.68
C LYS A 49 17.39 -4.83 -18.80
N ASN A 50 16.47 -5.80 -18.86
CA ASN A 50 15.49 -5.92 -19.93
C ASN A 50 14.24 -5.07 -19.67
N ASP A 51 13.73 -5.11 -18.45
CA ASP A 51 12.42 -4.57 -18.09
C ASP A 51 12.53 -3.18 -17.44
N GLY A 52 13.74 -2.79 -17.02
CA GLY A 52 14.06 -1.47 -16.47
C GLY A 52 14.50 -1.51 -15.00
N PRO A 53 15.06 -0.40 -14.50
CA PRO A 53 15.49 -0.31 -13.11
C PRO A 53 14.30 -0.48 -12.15
N LEU A 54 14.58 -0.98 -10.95
CA LEU A 54 13.60 -0.98 -9.86
C LEU A 54 13.46 0.43 -9.29
N ASP A 55 12.26 0.80 -8.84
CA ASP A 55 12.07 1.97 -8.00
C ASP A 55 12.73 1.76 -6.63
N ILE A 56 13.41 2.79 -6.10
CA ILE A 56 14.09 2.71 -4.79
C ILE A 56 13.14 2.26 -3.66
N ASN A 57 11.86 2.60 -3.78
CA ASN A 57 10.84 2.32 -2.77
C ASN A 57 10.39 0.85 -2.76
N VAL A 58 10.57 0.09 -3.85
CA VAL A 58 10.19 -1.35 -3.90
C VAL A 58 11.33 -2.29 -3.52
N ILE A 59 12.58 -1.85 -3.67
CA ILE A 59 13.77 -2.64 -3.32
C ILE A 59 13.72 -3.21 -1.90
N PRO A 60 13.41 -2.43 -0.84
CA PRO A 60 13.34 -2.99 0.51
C PRO A 60 12.19 -4.00 0.68
N VAL A 61 11.10 -3.86 -0.08
CA VAL A 61 9.99 -4.83 -0.10
C VAL A 61 10.46 -6.16 -0.70
N CYS A 62 11.04 -6.13 -1.91
CA CYS A 62 11.55 -7.34 -2.56
C CYS A 62 12.69 -7.98 -1.77
N SER A 63 13.53 -7.19 -1.11
CA SER A 63 14.58 -7.68 -0.21
C SER A 63 14.00 -8.41 0.99
N GLU A 64 12.94 -7.88 1.60
CA GLU A 64 12.24 -8.56 2.69
C GLU A 64 11.61 -9.87 2.22
N ILE A 65 10.94 -9.87 1.07
CA ILE A 65 10.37 -11.09 0.47
C ILE A 65 11.48 -12.13 0.21
N ALA A 66 12.63 -11.70 -0.32
CA ALA A 66 13.77 -12.56 -0.59
C ALA A 66 14.42 -13.16 0.69
N ASN A 67 14.20 -12.58 1.87
CA ASN A 67 14.61 -13.23 3.13
C ASN A 67 13.86 -14.55 3.37
N HIS A 68 12.64 -14.65 2.86
CA HIS A 68 11.76 -15.80 3.09
C HIS A 68 11.81 -16.80 1.93
N SER A 69 11.96 -16.32 0.69
CA SER A 69 12.05 -17.19 -0.49
C SER A 69 12.72 -16.47 -1.66
N VAL A 70 13.73 -17.12 -2.24
CA VAL A 70 14.43 -16.64 -3.44
C VAL A 70 13.47 -16.51 -4.63
N ILE A 71 12.61 -17.51 -4.84
CA ILE A 71 11.64 -17.54 -5.95
C ILE A 71 10.67 -16.35 -5.84
N TYR A 72 10.17 -16.09 -4.63
CA TYR A 72 9.26 -14.97 -4.40
C TYR A 72 9.96 -13.61 -4.47
N GLY A 73 11.22 -13.54 -4.02
CA GLY A 73 12.07 -12.38 -4.21
C GLY A 73 12.27 -12.05 -5.70
N MET A 74 12.53 -13.08 -6.52
CA MET A 74 12.65 -12.93 -7.98
C MET A 74 11.32 -12.46 -8.60
N THR A 75 10.21 -13.10 -8.23
CA THR A 75 8.88 -12.72 -8.72
C THR A 75 8.55 -11.26 -8.38
N CYS A 76 8.96 -10.78 -7.20
CA CYS A 76 8.83 -9.37 -6.83
C CYS A 76 9.60 -8.44 -7.77
N VAL A 77 10.86 -8.79 -8.10
CA VAL A 77 11.69 -8.04 -9.05
C VAL A 77 11.02 -7.99 -10.43
N GLU A 78 10.55 -9.12 -10.94
CA GLU A 78 9.84 -9.20 -12.23
C GLU A 78 8.58 -8.32 -12.26
N LYS A 79 7.79 -8.33 -11.18
CA LYS A 79 6.57 -7.52 -11.09
C LYS A 79 6.85 -6.02 -10.99
N ALA A 80 8.00 -5.63 -10.45
CA ALA A 80 8.33 -4.23 -10.15
C ALA A 80 9.30 -3.55 -11.13
N ALA A 81 10.05 -4.32 -11.92
CA ALA A 81 11.04 -3.78 -12.86
C ALA A 81 10.39 -2.80 -13.85
N GLY A 82 11.03 -1.63 -14.03
CA GLY A 82 10.57 -0.57 -14.91
C GLY A 82 9.32 0.19 -14.45
N LYS A 83 8.80 -0.10 -13.25
CA LYS A 83 7.58 0.52 -12.73
C LYS A 83 7.87 1.44 -11.55
N LYS A 84 7.07 2.50 -11.43
CA LYS A 84 7.12 3.38 -10.26
C LYS A 84 6.49 2.67 -9.07
N PHE A 85 7.05 2.89 -7.89
CA PHE A 85 6.50 2.35 -6.66
C PHE A 85 6.22 3.46 -5.65
N PRO A 86 4.97 3.61 -5.17
CA PRO A 86 4.62 4.69 -4.28
C PRO A 86 5.31 4.52 -2.92
N LYS A 87 6.08 5.54 -2.52
CA LYS A 87 6.83 5.56 -1.25
C LYS A 87 5.96 5.26 -0.02
N ASN A 88 4.72 5.74 -0.02
CA ASN A 88 3.80 5.54 1.07
C ASN A 88 3.29 4.08 1.15
N ALA A 89 3.24 3.32 0.06
CA ALA A 89 2.88 1.90 0.07
C ALA A 89 4.04 0.98 0.53
N THR A 90 5.30 1.44 0.46
CA THR A 90 6.48 0.65 0.85
C THR A 90 6.37 0.10 2.26
N LYS A 91 5.97 0.93 3.22
CA LYS A 91 5.84 0.50 4.62
C LYS A 91 4.81 -0.63 4.75
N ASN A 92 3.66 -0.52 4.07
CA ASN A 92 2.60 -1.52 4.13
C ASN A 92 3.07 -2.84 3.52
N CYS A 93 3.68 -2.83 2.33
CA CYS A 93 4.15 -4.06 1.72
C CYS A 93 5.32 -4.70 2.49
N ILE A 94 6.20 -3.91 3.13
CA ILE A 94 7.21 -4.45 4.06
C ILE A 94 6.54 -5.11 5.27
N ASN A 95 5.54 -4.46 5.87
CA ASN A 95 4.84 -5.01 7.04
C ASN A 95 4.10 -6.31 6.69
N ILE A 96 3.46 -6.36 5.52
CA ILE A 96 2.87 -7.57 4.95
C ILE A 96 3.94 -8.64 4.74
N ALA A 97 5.10 -8.30 4.17
CA ALA A 97 6.21 -9.24 3.95
C ALA A 97 6.77 -9.81 5.26
N LYS A 98 7.06 -8.96 6.26
CA LYS A 98 7.63 -9.36 7.56
C LYS A 98 6.75 -10.30 8.35
N LYS A 99 5.43 -10.13 8.24
CA LYS A 99 4.46 -10.93 9.00
C LYS A 99 4.34 -12.37 8.51
N VAL A 100 4.99 -12.75 7.41
CA VAL A 100 4.84 -14.12 6.90
C VAL A 100 6.15 -14.81 6.57
N LYS A 101 6.46 -15.83 7.39
CA LYS A 101 7.43 -16.87 7.02
C LYS A 101 6.93 -17.77 5.87
N GLU A 102 5.62 -17.77 5.57
CA GLU A 102 5.00 -18.78 4.68
C GLU A 102 4.13 -18.20 3.54
N ASN A 103 3.85 -16.89 3.52
CA ASN A 103 2.86 -16.32 2.58
C ASN A 103 3.37 -15.07 1.88
N SER A 104 4.57 -15.17 1.30
CA SER A 104 5.15 -14.17 0.41
C SER A 104 4.26 -13.86 -0.81
N VAL A 105 3.26 -14.70 -1.11
CA VAL A 105 2.25 -14.45 -2.15
C VAL A 105 1.50 -13.15 -1.89
N ASN A 106 1.09 -12.88 -0.65
CA ASN A 106 0.39 -11.64 -0.29
C ASN A 106 1.29 -10.42 -0.42
N ALA A 107 2.59 -10.56 -0.15
CA ALA A 107 3.56 -9.49 -0.30
C ALA A 107 3.86 -9.20 -1.79
N ILE A 108 3.94 -10.25 -2.64
CA ILE A 108 4.02 -10.09 -4.09
C ILE A 108 2.75 -9.42 -4.61
N ALA A 109 1.57 -9.87 -4.17
CA ALA A 109 0.29 -9.26 -4.54
C ALA A 109 0.25 -7.78 -4.13
N CYS A 110 0.74 -7.44 -2.94
CA CYS A 110 0.90 -6.06 -2.50
C CYS A 110 1.73 -5.24 -3.48
N VAL A 111 2.86 -5.78 -3.96
CA VAL A 111 3.70 -5.11 -4.95
C VAL A 111 2.95 -4.93 -6.27
N GLU A 112 2.32 -5.99 -6.76
CA GLU A 112 1.59 -6.00 -8.02
C GLU A 112 0.43 -5.00 -8.06
N VAL A 113 -0.32 -4.87 -6.98
CA VAL A 113 -1.42 -3.89 -6.91
C VAL A 113 -0.93 -2.46 -6.68
N SER A 114 0.32 -2.27 -6.22
CA SER A 114 0.85 -0.95 -5.85
C SER A 114 1.67 -0.28 -6.95
N VAL A 115 2.26 -1.05 -7.88
CA VAL A 115 3.06 -0.48 -8.96
C VAL A 115 2.24 0.46 -9.83
N ASN A 116 2.82 1.63 -10.13
CA ASN A 116 2.19 2.71 -10.91
C ASN A 116 0.86 3.21 -10.31
N LYS A 117 0.62 3.02 -9.01
CA LYS A 117 -0.53 3.57 -8.30
C LYS A 117 -0.14 4.72 -7.41
N GLU A 118 -1.13 5.52 -7.07
CA GLU A 118 -1.09 6.53 -6.03
C GLU A 118 -2.13 6.18 -4.99
N PHE A 119 -1.80 6.40 -3.73
CA PHE A 119 -2.67 6.09 -2.61
C PHE A 119 -2.78 7.28 -1.68
N ASP A 120 -3.98 7.52 -1.18
CA ASP A 120 -4.17 8.42 -0.06
C ASP A 120 -3.57 7.83 1.23
N ASN A 121 -2.99 8.68 2.07
CA ASN A 121 -2.29 8.25 3.27
C ASN A 121 -3.24 7.68 4.35
N ASN A 122 -4.48 8.14 4.43
CA ASN A 122 -5.47 7.64 5.40
C ASN A 122 -5.95 6.24 4.99
N ILE A 123 -6.06 5.99 3.69
CA ILE A 123 -6.32 4.65 3.14
C ILE A 123 -5.16 3.72 3.49
N LEU A 124 -3.92 4.13 3.24
CA LEU A 124 -2.75 3.31 3.58
C LEU A 124 -2.64 3.03 5.08
N LYS A 125 -2.95 4.00 5.93
CA LYS A 125 -2.99 3.80 7.38
C LYS A 125 -4.01 2.73 7.76
N THR A 126 -5.18 2.75 7.15
CA THR A 126 -6.22 1.73 7.34
C THR A 126 -5.74 0.35 6.88
N CYS A 127 -5.12 0.26 5.70
CA CYS A 127 -4.57 -1.00 5.21
C CYS A 127 -3.40 -1.51 6.08
N ASP A 128 -2.57 -0.65 6.67
CA ASP A 128 -1.50 -1.03 7.61
C ASP A 128 -2.09 -1.61 8.91
N VAL A 129 -3.17 -1.01 9.41
CA VAL A 129 -3.92 -1.57 10.56
C VAL A 129 -4.49 -2.94 10.19
N LEU A 130 -5.15 -3.09 9.04
CA LEU A 130 -5.68 -4.37 8.59
C LEU A 130 -4.60 -5.44 8.40
N ALA A 131 -3.46 -5.06 7.81
CA ALA A 131 -2.28 -5.91 7.67
C ALA A 131 -1.76 -6.38 9.03
N ASN A 132 -2.01 -5.62 10.11
CA ASN A 132 -1.61 -6.04 11.44
C ASN A 132 -2.39 -7.25 11.97
N TYR A 133 -3.66 -7.37 11.59
CA TYR A 133 -4.52 -8.50 11.95
C TYR A 133 -4.36 -9.67 10.98
N SER A 134 -4.31 -9.39 9.69
CA SER A 134 -4.20 -10.39 8.63
C SER A 134 -3.50 -9.81 7.43
N THR A 135 -2.44 -10.48 6.96
CA THR A 135 -1.77 -10.04 5.73
C THR A 135 -2.68 -10.12 4.52
N PHE A 136 -3.65 -11.05 4.53
CA PHE A 136 -4.70 -11.15 3.51
C PHE A 136 -5.55 -9.87 3.48
N ASN A 137 -6.08 -9.44 4.63
CA ASN A 137 -6.91 -8.22 4.70
C ASN A 137 -6.09 -6.97 4.35
N GLY A 138 -4.81 -6.94 4.74
CA GLY A 138 -3.89 -5.86 4.40
C GLY A 138 -3.69 -5.68 2.90
N TYR A 139 -3.35 -6.76 2.17
CA TYR A 139 -3.17 -6.64 0.72
C TYR A 139 -4.51 -6.47 0.00
N HIS A 140 -5.59 -7.11 0.45
CA HIS A 140 -6.91 -6.92 -0.14
C HIS A 140 -7.36 -5.44 -0.03
N CYS A 141 -7.17 -4.81 1.13
CA CYS A 141 -7.42 -3.38 1.30
C CYS A 141 -6.65 -2.53 0.29
N LEU A 142 -5.36 -2.84 0.06
CA LEU A 142 -4.56 -2.14 -0.95
C LEU A 142 -5.06 -2.41 -2.38
N SER A 143 -5.50 -3.63 -2.67
CA SER A 143 -6.07 -3.98 -3.97
C SER A 143 -7.34 -3.19 -4.25
N TYR A 144 -8.23 -3.07 -3.27
CA TYR A 144 -9.42 -2.23 -3.37
C TYR A 144 -9.05 -0.76 -3.53
N ALA A 145 -8.13 -0.25 -2.71
CA ALA A 145 -7.64 1.12 -2.84
C ALA A 145 -7.03 1.44 -4.22
N ALA A 146 -6.35 0.46 -4.83
CA ALA A 146 -5.71 0.61 -6.13
C ALA A 146 -6.69 0.60 -7.31
N ASN A 147 -7.85 -0.05 -7.15
CA ASN A 147 -8.81 -0.34 -8.23
C ASN A 147 -10.17 0.36 -8.10
N SER A 148 -10.50 0.88 -6.92
CA SER A 148 -11.82 1.43 -6.60
C SER A 148 -11.71 2.94 -6.29
N ASN A 149 -12.84 3.65 -6.35
CA ASN A 149 -12.98 5.02 -5.82
C ASN A 149 -13.03 5.03 -4.29
N PHE A 150 -12.06 4.36 -3.68
CA PHE A 150 -11.95 4.28 -2.25
C PHE A 150 -11.63 5.66 -1.69
N SER A 151 -12.56 6.24 -0.93
CA SER A 151 -12.39 7.57 -0.38
C SER A 151 -11.71 7.49 1.00
N ALA A 152 -10.89 8.50 1.32
CA ALA A 152 -10.32 8.62 2.66
C ALA A 152 -11.40 8.67 3.77
N PRO A 153 -12.54 9.38 3.57
CA PRO A 153 -13.67 9.35 4.51
C PRO A 153 -14.22 7.94 4.77
N ALA A 154 -14.37 7.11 3.74
CA ALA A 154 -14.81 5.72 3.89
C ALA A 154 -13.83 4.90 4.74
N ALA A 155 -12.53 5.06 4.50
CA ALA A 155 -11.50 4.38 5.27
C ALA A 155 -11.52 4.77 6.76
N GLU A 156 -11.69 6.05 7.05
CA GLU A 156 -11.82 6.56 8.42
C GLU A 156 -13.09 6.06 9.09
N PHE A 157 -14.22 6.10 8.39
CA PHE A 157 -15.52 5.63 8.87
C PHE A 157 -15.47 4.16 9.29
N CYS A 158 -15.05 3.30 8.36
CA CYS A 158 -15.02 1.86 8.58
C CYS A 158 -14.03 1.47 9.68
N THR A 159 -12.89 2.15 9.74
CA THR A 159 -11.92 1.98 10.83
C THR A 159 -12.52 2.38 12.18
N ALA A 160 -13.24 3.49 12.24
CA ALA A 160 -13.86 3.97 13.47
C ALA A 160 -14.98 3.04 13.95
N MET A 161 -15.88 2.61 13.04
CA MET A 161 -16.94 1.65 13.37
C MET A 161 -16.39 0.33 13.90
N ALA A 162 -15.30 -0.17 13.31
CA ALA A 162 -14.77 -1.48 13.66
C ALA A 162 -14.06 -1.55 15.01
N LYS A 163 -13.58 -0.42 15.56
CA LYS A 163 -12.85 -0.37 16.85
C LYS A 163 -13.64 -0.93 18.03
N GLU A 164 -14.96 -0.81 17.97
CA GLU A 164 -15.87 -1.27 19.02
C GLU A 164 -16.27 -2.74 18.83
N THR A 165 -15.78 -3.40 17.78
CA THR A 165 -16.13 -4.78 17.46
C THR A 165 -15.02 -5.75 17.88
N LYS A 166 -15.40 -6.95 18.34
CA LYS A 166 -14.45 -8.03 18.65
C LYS A 166 -13.72 -8.55 17.40
N ASP A 167 -14.29 -8.34 16.21
CA ASP A 167 -13.72 -8.75 14.93
C ASP A 167 -13.45 -7.53 14.04
N PHE A 168 -12.56 -6.66 14.53
CA PHE A 168 -12.15 -5.42 13.88
C PHE A 168 -11.84 -5.60 12.39
N ALA A 169 -11.07 -6.63 12.05
CA ALA A 169 -10.49 -6.78 10.72
C ALA A 169 -11.56 -7.17 9.68
N THR A 170 -12.43 -8.14 10.00
CA THR A 170 -13.54 -8.52 9.13
C THR A 170 -14.52 -7.38 8.97
N TYR A 171 -14.85 -6.68 10.06
CA TYR A 171 -15.82 -5.58 10.01
C TYR A 171 -15.33 -4.38 9.20
N THR A 172 -14.08 -3.98 9.43
CA THR A 172 -13.45 -2.89 8.66
C THR A 172 -13.47 -3.26 7.18
N PHE A 173 -13.07 -4.48 6.82
CA PHE A 173 -13.01 -4.91 5.44
C PHE A 173 -14.37 -4.95 4.74
N ASN A 174 -15.38 -5.57 5.36
CA ASN A 174 -16.73 -5.65 4.78
C ASN A 174 -17.36 -4.26 4.62
N CYS A 175 -17.11 -3.35 5.56
CA CYS A 175 -17.55 -1.96 5.43
C CYS A 175 -16.90 -1.28 4.23
N LEU A 176 -15.59 -1.46 4.08
CA LEU A 176 -14.81 -0.87 2.99
C LEU A 176 -15.28 -1.37 1.63
N GLU A 177 -15.51 -2.68 1.47
CA GLU A 177 -16.12 -3.25 0.27
C GLU A 177 -17.50 -2.64 -0.01
N LEU A 178 -18.37 -2.57 1.00
CA LEU A 178 -19.72 -2.02 0.84
C LEU A 178 -19.71 -0.55 0.39
N THR A 179 -18.84 0.27 0.99
CA THR A 179 -18.71 1.69 0.62
C THR A 179 -18.17 1.87 -0.80
N ALA A 180 -17.24 1.01 -1.22
CA ALA A 180 -16.66 1.05 -2.55
C ALA A 180 -17.67 0.58 -3.62
N ASP A 181 -18.37 -0.54 -3.38
CA ASP A 181 -19.38 -1.08 -4.30
C ASP A 181 -20.52 -0.10 -4.54
N LYS A 182 -20.92 0.63 -3.50
CA LYS A 182 -21.96 1.66 -3.58
C LYS A 182 -21.45 3.02 -4.05
N ASN A 183 -20.14 3.18 -4.25
CA ASN A 183 -19.49 4.46 -4.58
C ASN A 183 -19.90 5.61 -3.63
N LEU A 184 -19.96 5.33 -2.33
CA LEU A 184 -20.41 6.32 -1.34
C LEU A 184 -19.41 7.46 -1.22
N SER A 185 -19.92 8.67 -1.37
CA SER A 185 -19.18 9.91 -1.15
C SER A 185 -19.09 10.26 0.33
N GLU A 186 -18.33 11.31 0.65
CA GLU A 186 -18.30 11.87 2.01
C GLU A 186 -19.69 12.34 2.46
N ASP A 187 -20.47 12.95 1.56
CA ASP A 187 -21.82 13.43 1.86
C ASP A 187 -22.78 12.28 2.17
N ASP A 188 -22.61 11.13 1.49
CA ASP A 188 -23.39 9.91 1.78
C ASP A 188 -23.03 9.32 3.15
N LEU A 189 -21.76 9.40 3.53
CA LEU A 189 -21.25 8.86 4.80
C LEU A 189 -21.47 9.79 5.99
N ALA A 190 -21.60 11.10 5.76
CA ALA A 190 -21.80 12.11 6.80
C ALA A 190 -22.90 11.75 7.82
N PRO A 191 -24.14 11.38 7.42
CA PRO A 191 -25.17 11.00 8.38
C PRO A 191 -24.80 9.76 9.19
N CYS A 192 -24.11 8.79 8.58
CA CYS A 192 -23.69 7.58 9.29
C CYS A 192 -22.54 7.86 10.26
N PHE A 193 -21.67 8.81 9.94
CA PHE A 193 -20.67 9.34 10.86
C PHE A 193 -21.30 10.05 12.06
N GLU A 194 -22.35 10.83 11.85
CA GLU A 194 -23.07 11.48 12.95
C GLU A 194 -23.68 10.45 13.91
N GLU A 195 -24.27 9.36 13.39
CA GLU A 195 -24.74 8.24 14.21
C GLU A 195 -23.59 7.58 15.00
N LEU A 196 -22.40 7.48 14.40
CA LEU A 196 -21.22 6.95 15.06
C LEU A 196 -20.70 7.87 16.19
N LEU A 197 -20.80 9.19 16.02
CA LEU A 197 -20.32 10.15 17.01
C LEU A 197 -21.33 10.38 18.14
N ASN A 198 -22.63 10.35 17.83
CA ASN A 198 -23.70 10.73 18.75
C ASN A 198 -24.50 9.53 19.30
N GLY A 199 -24.31 8.33 18.75
CA GLY A 199 -25.11 7.15 19.09
C GLY A 199 -24.82 6.51 20.45
N GLY A 200 -23.87 7.04 21.22
CA GLY A 200 -23.47 6.51 22.53
C GLY A 200 -22.94 5.07 22.43
N GLU A 201 -23.33 4.20 23.37
CA GLU A 201 -22.91 2.79 23.38
C GLU A 201 -23.36 2.00 22.14
N PHE A 202 -24.42 2.44 21.46
CA PHE A 202 -24.97 1.78 20.26
C PHE A 202 -24.49 2.41 18.95
N ALA A 203 -23.58 3.39 19.01
CA ALA A 203 -23.08 4.12 17.86
C ALA A 203 -22.64 3.24 16.67
N PRO A 204 -21.83 2.17 16.86
CA PRO A 204 -21.41 1.30 15.76
C PRO A 204 -22.57 0.55 15.10
N PHE A 205 -23.60 0.21 15.87
CA PHE A 205 -24.79 -0.49 15.35
C PHE A 205 -25.63 0.46 14.51
N LYS A 206 -25.92 1.67 15.01
CA LYS A 206 -26.68 2.69 14.29
C LYS A 206 -25.97 3.16 13.01
N ALA A 207 -24.65 3.39 13.09
CA ALA A 207 -23.84 3.75 11.94
C ALA A 207 -23.86 2.67 10.85
N LYS A 208 -23.84 1.39 11.24
CA LYS A 208 -24.02 0.27 10.30
C LYS A 208 -25.42 0.23 9.71
N GLU A 209 -26.47 0.38 10.52
CA GLU A 209 -27.84 0.41 10.00
C GLU A 209 -28.03 1.56 9.00
N CYS A 210 -27.44 2.72 9.27
CA CYS A 210 -27.39 3.84 8.33
C CYS A 210 -26.70 3.44 7.01
N LEU A 211 -25.52 2.82 7.08
CA LEU A 211 -24.77 2.39 5.89
C LEU A 211 -25.57 1.40 5.01
N LEU A 212 -26.39 0.54 5.64
CA LEU A 212 -27.23 -0.44 4.94
C LEU A 212 -28.47 0.16 4.26
N GLN A 213 -28.74 1.46 4.42
CA GLN A 213 -29.86 2.15 3.76
C GLN A 213 -29.53 2.64 2.35
N PHE A 214 -28.25 2.75 2.02
CA PHE A 214 -27.76 2.96 0.66
C PHE A 214 -27.80 1.65 -0.12
#